data_AF-A0A349G8C5-F1
#
_entry.id   AF-A0A349G8C5-F1
#
_cell.length_a   1.000
_cell.length_b   1.000
_cell.length_c   1.000
_cell.angle_alpha   90.00
_cell.angle_beta   90.00
_cell.angle_gamma   90.00
#
_symmetry.space_group_name_H-M   'P 1'
#
loop_
_entity.id
_entity.type
_entity.pdbx_description
1 polymer ?
#
loop_
_entity_poly.entity_id
_entity_poly.type
_entity_poly.pdbx_seq_one_letter_code
_entity_poly.pdbx_strand_id
1 'polypeptide(L)'
;MIDRMSSINPAILIWARETSGTTREEARKKFGQEQLDAWESGEEYPTYSQLKTLCEFYRKPVAVCFFPEPPVMKNLRSSCRTLPKQLNSVFTRNLLKCIDDARVMQLNLYELYDGVNPAGDVFNKSKFDINSIQAAARQLRVFLRAPLDEQKKIGNCQNAFEYWRDKFYSAGIFVFKDAFKDEDVSGFCLYDDIFPIIYVNNSFAL
;
A
#
# COMPACT_ATOMS: atom_id res chain seq x y z
N MET A 1 10.59 19.78 -35.22
CA MET A 1 10.45 20.64 -34.02
C MET A 1 10.08 19.71 -32.89
N ILE A 2 10.89 19.64 -31.82
CA ILE A 2 10.58 18.76 -30.69
C ILE A 2 9.54 19.48 -29.84
N ASP A 3 8.33 18.95 -29.80
CA ASP A 3 7.23 19.53 -29.03
C ASP A 3 7.45 19.28 -27.53
N ARG A 4 7.71 20.35 -26.77
CA ARG A 4 7.93 20.32 -25.33
C ARG A 4 6.59 20.55 -24.63
N MET A 5 6.28 19.71 -23.64
CA MET A 5 4.96 19.67 -23.01
C MET A 5 4.79 20.77 -21.95
N SER A 6 4.60 22.02 -22.38
CA SER A 6 4.45 23.18 -21.48
C SER A 6 3.20 23.16 -20.59
N SER A 7 2.24 22.26 -20.86
CA SER A 7 1.02 22.08 -20.06
C SER A 7 1.20 21.22 -18.81
N ILE A 8 2.41 20.70 -18.55
CA ILE A 8 2.68 19.85 -17.38
C ILE A 8 2.86 20.73 -16.14
N ASN A 9 2.27 20.29 -15.03
CA ASN A 9 2.53 20.90 -13.73
C ASN A 9 3.82 20.31 -13.10
N PRO A 10 4.89 21.11 -12.87
CA PRO A 10 6.13 20.64 -12.24
C PRO A 10 5.92 20.02 -10.85
N ALA A 11 4.93 20.52 -10.09
CA ALA A 11 4.58 19.96 -8.78
C ALA A 11 4.13 18.50 -8.87
N ILE A 12 3.54 18.08 -10.01
CA ILE A 12 3.14 16.70 -10.23
C ILE A 12 4.35 15.80 -10.50
N LEU A 13 5.39 16.32 -11.16
CA LEU A 13 6.64 15.56 -11.36
C LEU A 13 7.31 15.27 -10.01
N ILE A 14 7.38 16.29 -9.14
CA ILE A 14 7.88 16.14 -7.76
C ILE A 14 7.04 15.12 -7.00
N TRP A 15 5.71 15.27 -7.02
CA TRP A 15 4.79 14.33 -6.39
C TRP A 15 4.95 12.89 -6.90
N ALA A 16 5.09 12.69 -8.21
CA ALA A 16 5.24 11.38 -8.82
C ALA A 16 6.55 10.72 -8.37
N ARG A 17 7.64 11.50 -8.30
CA ARG A 17 8.93 11.03 -7.78
C ARG A 17 8.80 10.62 -6.31
N GLU A 18 8.29 11.49 -5.45
CA GLU A 18 8.22 11.24 -4.00
C GLU A 18 7.29 10.09 -3.64
N THR A 19 6.10 10.02 -4.26
CA THR A 19 5.14 8.94 -4.02
C THR A 19 5.59 7.59 -4.58
N SER A 20 6.50 7.58 -5.55
CA SER A 20 7.13 6.35 -6.03
C SER A 20 8.24 5.82 -5.11
N GLY A 21 8.60 6.57 -4.06
CA GLY A 21 9.74 6.27 -3.19
C GLY A 21 11.10 6.49 -3.85
N THR A 22 11.14 7.21 -4.98
CA THR A 22 12.39 7.50 -5.68
C THR A 22 13.07 8.69 -5.04
N THR A 23 14.32 8.50 -4.64
CA THR A 23 15.13 9.61 -4.13
C THR A 23 15.52 10.57 -5.26
N ARG A 24 15.78 11.82 -4.91
CA ARG A 24 16.25 12.80 -5.90
C ARG A 24 17.56 12.35 -6.56
N GLU A 25 18.46 11.76 -5.80
CA GLU A 25 19.74 11.22 -6.29
C GLU A 25 19.55 10.10 -7.33
N GLU A 26 18.65 9.15 -7.10
CA GLU A 26 18.33 8.10 -8.08
C GLU A 26 17.74 8.66 -9.37
N ALA A 27 16.85 9.65 -9.25
CA ALA A 27 16.26 10.32 -10.41
C ALA A 27 17.31 11.10 -11.21
N ARG A 28 18.17 11.87 -10.53
CA ARG A 28 19.28 12.62 -11.16
C ARG A 28 20.27 11.69 -11.86
N LYS A 29 20.58 10.54 -11.26
CA LYS A 29 21.44 9.53 -11.89
C LYS A 29 20.86 8.98 -13.19
N LYS A 30 19.53 8.91 -13.31
CA LYS A 30 18.85 8.37 -14.49
C LYS A 30 18.59 9.40 -15.58
N PHE A 31 18.23 10.63 -15.22
CA PHE A 31 17.79 11.67 -16.18
C PHE A 31 18.79 12.82 -16.34
N GLY A 32 19.85 12.86 -15.53
CA GLY A 32 20.76 14.00 -15.44
C GLY A 32 20.29 15.02 -14.41
N GLN A 33 21.25 15.59 -13.67
CA GLN A 33 20.96 16.53 -12.59
C GLN A 33 20.31 17.82 -13.12
N GLU A 34 20.93 18.44 -14.12
CA GLU A 34 20.46 19.71 -14.69
C GLU A 34 19.06 19.58 -15.31
N GLN A 35 18.81 18.52 -16.08
CA GLN A 35 17.51 18.30 -16.71
C GLN A 35 16.41 18.08 -15.68
N LEU A 36 16.64 17.22 -14.68
CA LEU A 36 15.64 16.95 -13.65
C LEU A 36 15.32 18.22 -12.85
N ASP A 37 16.34 18.98 -12.46
CA ASP A 37 16.15 20.19 -11.68
C ASP A 37 15.38 21.26 -12.48
N ALA A 38 15.66 21.41 -13.79
CA ALA A 38 14.92 22.31 -14.67
C ALA A 38 13.46 21.88 -14.89
N TRP A 39 13.18 20.58 -14.96
CA TRP A 39 11.81 20.05 -15.07
C TRP A 39 11.02 20.22 -13.78
N GLU A 40 11.64 20.00 -12.62
CA GLU A 40 10.99 20.16 -11.31
C GLU A 40 10.80 21.64 -10.92
N SER A 41 11.62 22.57 -11.44
CA SER A 41 11.44 24.01 -11.23
C SER A 41 10.46 24.65 -12.22
N GLY A 42 10.17 23.99 -13.34
CA GLY A 42 9.32 24.52 -14.41
C GLY A 42 10.03 25.47 -15.38
N GLU A 43 11.37 25.52 -15.33
CA GLU A 43 12.20 26.26 -16.29
C GLU A 43 12.21 25.60 -17.67
N GLU A 44 12.21 24.27 -17.71
CA GLU A 44 12.07 23.47 -18.92
C GLU A 44 10.98 22.41 -18.77
N TYR A 45 10.55 21.85 -19.90
CA TYR A 45 9.55 20.79 -19.94
C TYR A 45 10.07 19.57 -20.71
N PRO A 46 9.82 18.35 -20.22
CA PRO A 46 10.20 17.15 -20.94
C PRO A 46 9.42 17.05 -22.26
N THR A 47 10.01 16.37 -23.23
CA THR A 47 9.26 15.88 -24.41
C THR A 47 8.27 14.80 -23.99
N TYR A 48 7.29 14.48 -24.83
CA TYR A 48 6.37 13.38 -24.54
C TYR A 48 7.09 12.04 -24.31
N SER A 49 8.17 11.75 -25.06
CA SER A 49 8.96 10.53 -24.87
C SER A 49 9.73 10.53 -23.54
N GLN A 50 10.29 11.67 -23.13
CA GLN A 50 10.94 11.84 -21.84
C GLN A 50 9.94 11.71 -20.70
N LEU A 51 8.77 12.34 -20.83
CA LEU A 51 7.68 12.25 -19.87
C LEU A 51 7.22 10.80 -19.69
N LYS A 52 7.03 10.06 -20.79
CA LYS A 52 6.66 8.65 -20.74
C LYS A 52 7.72 7.84 -19.98
N THR A 53 9.00 8.08 -20.25
CA THR A 53 10.11 7.41 -19.56
C THR A 53 10.16 7.77 -18.07
N LEU A 54 9.92 9.03 -17.71
CA LEU A 54 9.77 9.50 -16.32
C LEU A 54 8.63 8.77 -15.61
N CYS A 55 7.45 8.74 -16.23
CA CYS A 55 6.24 8.12 -15.69
C CYS A 55 6.40 6.62 -15.49
N GLU A 56 7.00 5.92 -16.47
CA GLU A 56 7.37 4.50 -16.34
C GLU A 56 8.36 4.31 -15.18
N PHE A 57 9.38 5.17 -15.09
CA PHE A 57 10.32 5.13 -14.00
C PHE A 57 9.73 5.54 -12.66
N TYR A 58 8.65 6.31 -12.58
CA TYR A 58 7.96 6.61 -11.31
C TYR A 58 6.77 5.67 -11.05
N ARG A 59 6.47 4.74 -11.98
CA ARG A 59 5.28 3.88 -11.94
C ARG A 59 3.98 4.68 -11.79
N LYS A 60 3.87 5.80 -12.52
CA LYS A 60 2.66 6.62 -12.56
C LYS A 60 2.11 6.70 -13.98
N PRO A 61 0.78 6.78 -14.17
CA PRO A 61 0.21 7.00 -15.48
C PRO A 61 0.60 8.40 -16.01
N VAL A 62 0.94 8.48 -17.29
CA VAL A 62 1.29 9.74 -17.96
C VAL A 62 0.18 10.79 -17.82
N ALA A 63 -1.08 10.35 -17.85
CA ALA A 63 -2.25 11.21 -17.73
C ALA A 63 -2.24 12.08 -16.45
N VAL A 64 -1.66 11.59 -15.35
CA VAL A 64 -1.62 12.34 -14.08
C VAL A 64 -0.80 13.62 -14.21
N CYS A 65 0.22 13.64 -15.08
CA CYS A 65 1.09 14.82 -15.28
C CYS A 65 0.35 16.04 -15.85
N PHE A 66 -0.86 15.85 -16.36
CA PHE A 66 -1.72 16.90 -16.91
C PHE A 66 -2.81 17.38 -15.93
N PHE A 67 -2.78 16.91 -14.68
CA PHE A 67 -3.70 17.42 -13.67
C PHE A 67 -3.31 18.85 -13.24
N PRO A 68 -4.27 19.67 -12.79
CA PRO A 68 -3.98 21.02 -12.33
C PRO A 68 -3.17 21.03 -11.04
N GLU A 69 -3.31 20.01 -10.20
CA GLU A 69 -2.61 19.88 -8.92
C GLU A 69 -2.34 18.40 -8.57
N PRO A 70 -1.35 18.10 -7.71
CA PRO A 70 -1.09 16.74 -7.25
C PRO A 70 -2.33 16.14 -6.55
N PRO A 71 -2.68 14.88 -6.85
CA PRO A 71 -3.85 14.26 -6.23
C PRO A 71 -3.60 14.00 -4.74
N VAL A 72 -4.65 14.19 -3.94
CA VAL A 72 -4.62 13.93 -2.51
C VAL A 72 -4.61 12.42 -2.25
N MET A 73 -3.58 11.94 -1.56
CA MET A 73 -3.41 10.53 -1.21
C MET A 73 -3.51 10.36 0.31
N LYS A 74 -4.18 9.30 0.79
CA LYS A 74 -4.16 8.94 2.22
C LYS A 74 -2.71 8.73 2.65
N ASN A 75 -2.29 9.42 3.71
CA ASN A 75 -0.92 9.34 4.21
C ASN A 75 -0.67 7.95 4.85
N LEU A 76 0.31 7.22 4.31
CA LEU A 76 0.69 5.90 4.82
C LEU A 76 1.44 5.99 6.15
N ARG A 77 2.28 7.02 6.31
CA ARG A 77 3.15 7.19 7.48
C ARG A 77 2.36 7.43 8.76
N SER A 78 1.21 8.11 8.67
CA SER A 78 0.32 8.33 9.82
C SER A 78 -0.36 7.07 10.32
N SER A 79 -0.38 6.00 9.52
CA SER A 79 -0.97 4.71 9.90
C SER A 79 0.05 3.76 10.55
N CYS A 80 1.35 4.04 10.41
CA CYS A 80 2.40 3.22 11.02
C CYS A 80 2.49 3.51 12.52
N ARG A 81 2.64 2.45 13.32
CA ARG A 81 2.89 2.55 14.77
C ARG A 81 4.38 2.71 15.13
N THR A 82 5.21 3.06 14.16
CA THR A 82 6.68 3.13 14.26
C THR A 82 7.16 4.59 14.26
N LEU A 83 8.29 4.86 14.91
CA LEU A 83 8.87 6.20 14.99
C LEU A 83 9.28 6.74 13.59
N PRO A 84 9.08 8.05 13.31
CA PRO A 84 9.30 8.62 11.96
C PRO A 84 10.68 8.37 11.34
N LYS A 85 11.73 8.34 12.16
CA LYS A 85 13.12 8.15 11.67
C LYS A 85 13.37 6.77 11.05
N GLN A 86 12.60 5.76 11.46
CA GLN A 86 12.71 4.39 10.92
C GLN A 86 11.79 4.18 9.70
N LEU A 87 10.87 5.09 9.41
CA LEU A 87 9.91 4.91 8.31
C LEU A 87 10.55 5.06 6.94
N ASN A 88 11.54 5.96 6.79
CA ASN A 88 12.15 6.22 5.48
C ASN A 88 12.92 5.01 4.93
N SER A 89 13.52 4.18 5.80
CA SER A 89 14.17 2.94 5.38
C SER A 89 13.17 1.83 5.08
N VAL A 90 12.00 1.84 5.74
CA VAL A 90 10.97 0.81 5.56
C VAL A 90 10.20 1.00 4.25
N PHE A 91 9.93 2.23 3.82
CA PHE A 91 9.18 2.51 2.58
C PHE A 91 10.06 2.42 1.34
N THR A 92 10.58 1.23 1.07
CA THR A 92 11.26 0.95 -0.19
C THR A 92 10.30 1.11 -1.37
N ARG A 93 10.87 1.35 -2.55
CA ARG A 93 10.11 1.43 -3.80
C ARG A 93 9.32 0.15 -4.12
N ASN A 94 9.77 -1.01 -3.63
CA ASN A 94 9.03 -2.26 -3.77
C ASN A 94 7.85 -2.32 -2.80
N LEU A 95 8.04 -1.97 -1.53
CA LEU A 95 6.95 -1.92 -0.57
C LEU A 95 5.85 -0.93 -1.00
N LEU A 96 6.21 0.26 -1.48
CA LEU A 96 5.24 1.24 -1.97
C LEU A 96 4.41 0.72 -3.15
N LYS A 97 5.01 -0.10 -4.02
CA LYS A 97 4.27 -0.77 -5.09
C LYS A 97 3.25 -1.75 -4.50
N CYS A 98 3.67 -2.60 -3.55
CA CYS A 98 2.75 -3.54 -2.89
C CYS A 98 1.60 -2.79 -2.20
N ILE A 99 1.86 -1.62 -1.61
CA ILE A 99 0.83 -0.78 -1.01
C ILE A 99 -0.13 -0.21 -2.05
N ASP A 100 0.37 0.25 -3.20
CA ASP A 100 -0.47 0.71 -4.31
C ASP A 100 -1.32 -0.46 -4.86
N ASP A 101 -0.73 -1.65 -5.03
CA ASP A 101 -1.44 -2.88 -5.44
C ASP A 101 -2.53 -3.25 -4.40
N ALA A 102 -2.25 -3.10 -3.11
CA ALA A 102 -3.20 -3.32 -2.03
C ALA A 102 -4.38 -2.32 -2.05
N ARG A 103 -4.13 -1.05 -2.38
CA ARG A 103 -5.20 -0.05 -2.57
C ARG A 103 -6.08 -0.39 -3.76
N VAL A 104 -5.49 -0.88 -4.86
CA VAL A 104 -6.25 -1.38 -6.01
C VAL A 104 -7.14 -2.55 -5.58
N MET A 105 -6.63 -3.49 -4.76
CA MET A 105 -7.47 -4.56 -4.22
C MET A 105 -8.63 -4.03 -3.37
N GLN A 106 -8.42 -3.00 -2.53
CA GLN A 106 -9.52 -2.37 -1.80
C GLN A 106 -10.57 -1.78 -2.75
N LEU A 107 -10.15 -1.05 -3.78
CA LEU A 107 -11.07 -0.49 -4.79
C LEU A 107 -11.87 -1.60 -5.49
N ASN A 108 -11.22 -2.70 -5.85
CA ASN A 108 -11.89 -3.86 -6.44
C ASN A 108 -12.91 -4.48 -5.49
N LEU A 109 -12.67 -4.49 -4.17
CA LEU A 109 -13.65 -4.95 -3.19
C LEU A 109 -14.86 -4.02 -3.11
N TYR A 110 -14.64 -2.70 -3.14
CA TYR A 110 -15.72 -1.73 -3.22
C TYR A 110 -16.59 -1.95 -4.46
N GLU A 111 -15.99 -2.20 -5.62
CA GLU A 111 -16.72 -2.47 -6.86
C GLU A 111 -17.43 -3.83 -6.82
N LEU A 112 -16.75 -4.89 -6.37
CA LEU A 112 -17.29 -6.25 -6.36
C LEU A 112 -18.49 -6.43 -5.44
N TYR A 113 -18.51 -5.70 -4.32
CA TYR A 113 -19.54 -5.82 -3.29
C TYR A 113 -20.44 -4.59 -3.20
N ASP A 114 -20.46 -3.73 -4.22
CA ASP A 114 -21.27 -2.51 -4.26
C ASP A 114 -21.13 -1.63 -3.00
N GLY A 115 -19.91 -1.56 -2.46
CA GLY A 115 -19.58 -0.78 -1.26
C GLY A 115 -20.10 -1.37 0.06
N VAL A 116 -20.59 -2.62 0.08
CA VAL A 116 -21.12 -3.26 1.28
C VAL A 116 -20.30 -4.49 1.67
N ASN A 117 -19.65 -4.47 2.83
CA ASN A 117 -18.90 -5.63 3.29
C ASN A 117 -19.83 -6.84 3.53
N PRO A 118 -19.54 -8.03 2.98
CA PRO A 118 -20.38 -9.22 3.13
C PRO A 118 -20.52 -9.70 4.58
N ALA A 119 -19.54 -9.40 5.44
CA ALA A 119 -19.62 -9.68 6.87
C ALA A 119 -20.38 -8.60 7.66
N GLY A 120 -20.83 -7.54 7.00
CA GLY A 120 -21.40 -6.36 7.63
C GLY A 120 -20.37 -5.59 8.46
N ASP A 121 -20.85 -4.83 9.43
CA ASP A 121 -20.04 -3.93 10.26
C ASP A 121 -19.49 -4.61 11.54
N VAL A 122 -19.14 -5.89 11.44
CA VAL A 122 -18.75 -6.73 12.59
C VAL A 122 -17.43 -6.23 13.20
N PHE A 123 -16.46 -5.84 12.37
CA PHE A 123 -15.17 -5.38 12.84
C PHE A 123 -15.23 -4.03 13.59
N ASN A 124 -15.81 -2.98 13.00
CA ASN A 124 -15.78 -1.65 13.63
C ASN A 124 -16.65 -1.55 14.89
N LYS A 125 -17.69 -2.38 15.00
CA LYS A 125 -18.52 -2.47 16.22
C LYS A 125 -17.84 -3.21 17.36
N SER A 126 -16.77 -3.94 17.08
CA SER A 126 -16.10 -4.76 18.09
C SER A 126 -15.18 -3.90 18.96
N LYS A 127 -15.41 -3.94 20.27
CA LYS A 127 -14.55 -3.33 21.28
C LYS A 127 -13.84 -4.42 22.07
N PHE A 128 -12.53 -4.28 22.19
CA PHE A 128 -11.68 -5.22 22.93
C PHE A 128 -11.16 -4.56 24.19
N ASP A 129 -11.24 -5.27 25.31
CA ASP A 129 -10.60 -4.86 26.56
C ASP A 129 -9.10 -5.16 26.46
N ILE A 130 -8.31 -4.10 26.29
CA ILE A 130 -6.85 -4.18 26.16
C ILE A 130 -6.12 -4.07 27.50
N ASN A 131 -6.84 -4.00 28.63
CA ASN A 131 -6.21 -3.91 29.95
C ASN A 131 -5.59 -5.25 30.40
N SER A 132 -6.01 -6.37 29.79
CA SER A 132 -5.42 -7.69 30.03
C SER A 132 -5.23 -8.43 28.71
N ILE A 133 -3.99 -8.83 28.44
CA ILE A 133 -3.63 -9.63 27.26
C ILE A 133 -4.44 -10.93 27.20
N GLN A 134 -4.69 -11.56 28.35
CA GLN A 134 -5.46 -12.80 28.42
C GLN A 134 -6.94 -12.56 28.11
N ALA A 135 -7.51 -11.45 28.59
CA ALA A 135 -8.89 -11.07 28.29
C ALA A 135 -9.05 -10.74 26.80
N ALA A 136 -8.16 -9.91 26.25
CA ALA A 136 -8.12 -9.58 24.83
C ALA A 136 -8.02 -10.84 23.96
N ALA A 137 -7.12 -11.77 24.29
CA ALA A 137 -6.96 -13.01 23.54
C ALA A 137 -8.21 -13.90 23.59
N ARG A 138 -8.97 -13.92 24.69
CA ARG A 138 -10.25 -14.65 24.76
C ARG A 138 -11.30 -13.97 23.89
N GLN A 139 -11.44 -12.65 23.98
CA GLN A 139 -12.39 -11.88 23.17
C GLN A 139 -12.10 -12.01 21.67
N LEU A 140 -10.83 -11.94 21.26
CA LEU A 140 -10.42 -12.12 19.86
C LEU A 140 -10.76 -13.52 19.33
N ARG A 141 -10.57 -14.58 20.13
CA ARG A 141 -10.96 -15.94 19.72
C ARG A 141 -12.46 -16.09 19.53
N VAL A 142 -13.26 -15.45 20.39
CA VAL A 142 -14.73 -15.43 20.24
C VAL A 142 -15.13 -14.65 19.00
N PHE A 143 -14.56 -13.46 18.81
CA PHE A 143 -14.81 -12.61 17.64
C PHE A 143 -14.48 -13.32 16.32
N LEU A 144 -13.28 -13.87 16.20
CA LEU A 144 -12.84 -14.61 15.01
C LEU A 144 -13.46 -16.01 14.88
N ARG A 145 -14.28 -16.45 15.85
CA ARG A 145 -14.83 -17.82 15.91
C ARG A 145 -13.75 -18.89 15.74
N ALA A 146 -12.65 -18.72 16.48
CA ALA A 146 -11.45 -19.54 16.41
C ALA A 146 -11.15 -20.21 17.77
N PRO A 147 -11.87 -21.27 18.17
CA PRO A 147 -11.64 -21.95 19.44
C PRO A 147 -10.29 -22.69 19.47
N LEU A 148 -9.72 -22.85 20.67
CA LEU A 148 -8.39 -23.47 20.84
C LEU A 148 -8.32 -24.91 20.32
N ASP A 149 -9.41 -25.68 20.43
CA ASP A 149 -9.43 -27.07 20.02
C ASP A 149 -9.36 -27.23 18.48
N GLU A 150 -9.87 -26.26 17.72
CA GLU A 150 -9.65 -26.20 16.27
C GLU A 150 -8.21 -25.84 15.96
N GLN A 151 -7.67 -24.79 16.61
CA GLN A 151 -6.30 -24.32 16.38
C GLN A 151 -5.26 -25.44 16.61
N LYS A 152 -5.44 -26.24 17.67
CA LYS A 152 -4.53 -27.36 18.00
C LYS A 152 -4.56 -28.52 17.01
N LYS A 153 -5.63 -28.67 16.22
CA LYS A 153 -5.77 -29.74 15.21
C LYS A 153 -5.07 -29.38 13.89
N ILE A 154 -4.61 -28.15 13.73
CA ILE A 154 -3.95 -27.69 12.52
C ILE A 154 -2.53 -28.28 12.47
N GLY A 155 -2.31 -29.23 11.56
CA GLY A 155 -1.06 -29.99 11.51
C GLY A 155 0.12 -29.31 10.83
N ASN A 156 -0.10 -28.29 9.98
CA ASN A 156 0.98 -27.62 9.24
C ASN A 156 0.71 -26.12 9.01
N CYS A 157 1.77 -25.38 8.70
CA CYS A 157 1.73 -23.92 8.51
C CYS A 157 0.83 -23.47 7.36
N GLN A 158 0.77 -24.23 6.26
CA GLN A 158 -0.06 -23.89 5.11
C GLN A 158 -1.55 -23.94 5.47
N ASN A 159 -1.97 -25.01 6.15
CA ASN A 159 -3.33 -25.15 6.67
C ASN A 159 -3.63 -24.10 7.75
N ALA A 160 -2.64 -23.71 8.55
CA ALA A 160 -2.80 -22.63 9.52
C ALA A 160 -3.06 -21.28 8.85
N PHE A 161 -2.32 -20.95 7.79
CA PHE A 161 -2.52 -19.72 7.04
C PHE A 161 -3.93 -19.66 6.42
N GLU A 162 -4.35 -20.74 5.77
CA GLU A 162 -5.69 -20.84 5.18
C GLU A 162 -6.80 -20.74 6.23
N TYR A 163 -6.62 -21.41 7.38
CA TYR A 163 -7.53 -21.29 8.52
C TYR A 163 -7.69 -19.84 8.98
N TRP A 164 -6.57 -19.14 9.23
CA TRP A 164 -6.65 -17.75 9.70
C TRP A 164 -7.24 -16.82 8.64
N ARG A 165 -6.91 -17.03 7.36
CA ARG A 165 -7.49 -16.28 6.25
C ARG A 165 -9.02 -16.40 6.20
N ASP A 166 -9.54 -17.61 6.39
CA ASP A 166 -10.99 -17.85 6.46
C ASP A 166 -11.65 -17.15 7.67
N LYS A 167 -11.01 -17.22 8.85
CA LYS A 167 -11.51 -16.54 10.05
C LYS A 167 -11.52 -15.01 9.90
N PHE A 168 -10.49 -14.43 9.30
CA PHE A 168 -10.46 -12.99 9.00
C PHE A 168 -11.51 -12.60 7.96
N TYR A 169 -11.66 -13.38 6.90
CA TYR A 169 -12.66 -13.15 5.86
C TYR A 169 -14.08 -13.15 6.45
N SER A 170 -14.39 -14.12 7.31
CA SER A 170 -15.68 -14.21 8.03
C SER A 170 -15.96 -13.01 8.94
N ALA A 171 -14.91 -12.27 9.34
CA ALA A 171 -15.01 -11.03 10.12
C ALA A 171 -15.02 -9.76 9.25
N GLY A 172 -15.00 -9.90 7.93
CA GLY A 172 -14.98 -8.79 6.96
C GLY A 172 -13.59 -8.24 6.65
N ILE A 173 -12.53 -8.96 7.03
CA ILE A 173 -11.14 -8.56 6.81
C ILE A 173 -10.54 -9.41 5.70
N PHE A 174 -10.12 -8.78 4.60
CA PHE A 174 -9.59 -9.51 3.45
C PHE A 174 -8.08 -9.66 3.53
N VAL A 175 -7.58 -10.88 3.31
CA VAL A 175 -6.14 -11.18 3.39
C VAL A 175 -5.59 -11.51 2.00
N PHE A 176 -4.71 -10.65 1.51
CA PHE A 176 -3.97 -10.83 0.26
C PHE A 176 -2.53 -11.23 0.54
N LYS A 177 -1.84 -11.78 -0.48
CA LYS A 177 -0.42 -12.10 -0.40
C LYS A 177 0.28 -11.83 -1.73
N ASP A 178 1.52 -11.38 -1.67
CA ASP A 178 2.42 -11.24 -2.83
C ASP A 178 3.87 -11.27 -2.35
N ALA A 179 4.80 -11.45 -3.29
CA ALA A 179 6.23 -11.44 -3.03
C ALA A 179 6.72 -10.00 -3.02
N PHE A 180 6.96 -9.45 -1.83
CA PHE A 180 7.35 -8.04 -1.71
C PHE A 180 8.75 -7.78 -2.26
N LYS A 181 9.61 -8.83 -2.30
CA LYS A 181 11.04 -8.69 -2.65
C LYS A 181 11.72 -7.66 -1.74
N ASP A 182 11.32 -7.68 -0.49
CA ASP A 182 11.79 -6.85 0.61
C ASP A 182 11.79 -7.76 1.85
N GLU A 183 12.97 -7.96 2.43
CA GLU A 183 13.14 -8.91 3.53
C GLU A 183 12.83 -8.28 4.89
N ASP A 184 12.74 -6.95 4.97
CA ASP A 184 12.52 -6.25 6.23
C ASP A 184 11.04 -6.17 6.62
N VAL A 185 10.13 -6.57 5.71
CA VAL A 185 8.68 -6.42 5.89
C VAL A 185 7.95 -7.75 5.67
N SER A 186 7.40 -8.32 6.74
CA SER A 186 6.60 -9.56 6.67
C SER A 186 5.16 -9.35 6.19
N GLY A 187 4.66 -8.11 6.22
CA GLY A 187 3.29 -7.77 5.83
C GLY A 187 2.87 -6.40 6.35
N PHE A 188 1.72 -5.93 5.91
CA PHE A 188 1.11 -4.68 6.37
C PHE A 188 -0.42 -4.77 6.34
N CYS A 189 -1.09 -3.79 6.94
CA CYS A 189 -2.54 -3.66 6.88
C CYS A 189 -2.91 -2.27 6.35
N LEU A 190 -3.97 -2.18 5.55
CA LEU A 190 -4.60 -0.91 5.19
C LEU A 190 -5.94 -0.82 5.90
N TYR A 191 -6.06 0.21 6.75
CA TYR A 191 -7.31 0.50 7.42
C TYR A 191 -8.31 1.13 6.45
N ASP A 192 -9.55 0.67 6.55
CA ASP A 192 -10.71 1.23 5.89
C ASP A 192 -11.96 0.84 6.69
N ASP A 193 -12.96 1.73 6.73
CA ASP A 193 -14.16 1.49 7.51
C ASP A 193 -15.03 0.38 6.91
N ILE A 194 -14.95 0.12 5.61
CA ILE A 194 -15.76 -0.90 4.95
C ILE A 194 -14.92 -2.12 4.59
N PHE A 195 -13.77 -1.94 3.94
CA PHE A 195 -12.93 -3.05 3.47
C PHE A 195 -11.52 -2.97 4.06
N PRO A 196 -11.34 -3.27 5.37
CA PRO A 196 -10.02 -3.39 5.95
C PRO A 196 -9.30 -4.60 5.34
N ILE A 197 -8.02 -4.43 5.00
CA ILE A 197 -7.24 -5.50 4.38
C ILE A 197 -5.92 -5.75 5.09
N ILE A 198 -5.48 -6.99 5.03
CA ILE A 198 -4.15 -7.46 5.42
C ILE A 198 -3.43 -7.91 4.15
N TYR A 199 -2.17 -7.53 4.01
CA TYR A 199 -1.34 -7.92 2.88
C TYR A 199 -0.07 -8.57 3.41
N VAL A 200 0.15 -9.84 3.08
CA VAL A 200 1.21 -10.67 3.65
C VAL A 200 2.33 -10.88 2.63
N ASN A 201 3.57 -10.74 3.09
CA ASN A 201 4.74 -11.05 2.28
C ASN A 201 4.95 -12.56 2.23
N ASN A 202 4.91 -13.15 1.02
CA ASN A 202 5.25 -14.56 0.82
C ASN A 202 6.61 -14.77 0.15
N SER A 203 7.48 -13.76 0.08
CA SER A 203 8.87 -13.92 -0.38
C SER A 203 9.68 -14.93 0.45
N PHE A 204 9.23 -15.21 1.68
CA PHE A 204 9.84 -16.18 2.60
C PHE A 204 9.15 -17.55 2.61
N ALA A 205 8.12 -17.74 1.78
CA ALA A 205 7.49 -19.04 1.66
C ALA A 205 8.48 -19.99 0.97
N LEU A 206 9.15 -20.81 1.78
CA LEU A 206 9.87 -22.02 1.37
C LEU A 206 8.92 -23.00 0.68
#